data_AF-A0A7K4INX3-F1
#
_entry.id   AF-A0A7K4INX3-F1
#
_cell.length_a   1.000
_cell.length_b   1.000
_cell.length_c   1.000
_cell.angle_alpha   90.00
_cell.angle_beta   90.00
_cell.angle_gamma   90.00
#
_symmetry.space_group_name_H-M   'P 1'
#
loop_
_entity.id
_entity.type
_entity.pdbx_description
1 polymer ?
#
loop_
_entity_poly.entity_id
_entity_poly.type
_entity_poly.pdbx_seq_one_letter_code
_entity_poly.pdbx_strand_id
1 'polypeptide(L)'
;MSETVKEIELKNIRPSRLNPRLEINIERLNELAASIREVGLLEPIIVRPTNGEYEVVVGERRYRASQQAGLEKVPAIIRDYSDDQVVQLNLIENVHREDLNAIEKGKVCKYLLENCPNKYPTQSAIAQKIGVTHNAVSLWMKSIEVVPQEAQKYVAPSTISGQVPEGKIDYLTAVKIGRAVEEPEKKAEVIRTLAEKRLPVKERAQVIKKMMQEPEKPIEEVIEEVEKAPVEMHFTADDKKPLLAGTKTQTSRTGLPDPKLKAGALVHATVLEPHIAELRIASIERKKLRYFDEEDAKREGGYSLEEFKRKWKKMHGEWNENQLVYVIHFEKVK
;
A
#
# COMPACT_ATOMS: atom_id res chain seq x y z
N MET A 1 -16.51 -5.84 -35.73
CA MET A 1 -15.80 -5.95 -37.02
C MET A 1 -14.54 -6.77 -36.75
N SER A 2 -14.29 -7.84 -37.51
CA SER A 2 -13.09 -8.66 -37.31
C SER A 2 -11.85 -7.81 -37.62
N GLU A 3 -10.99 -7.64 -36.62
CA GLU A 3 -9.75 -6.88 -36.79
C GLU A 3 -8.84 -7.66 -37.72
N THR A 4 -8.52 -7.09 -38.89
CA THR A 4 -7.67 -7.74 -39.88
C THR A 4 -6.21 -7.40 -39.58
N VAL A 5 -5.41 -8.42 -39.27
CA VAL A 5 -3.96 -8.30 -39.12
C VAL A 5 -3.31 -8.21 -40.50
N LYS A 6 -2.37 -7.28 -40.68
CA LYS A 6 -1.60 -7.08 -41.91
C LYS A 6 -0.11 -7.06 -41.62
N GLU A 7 0.69 -7.62 -42.52
CA GLU A 7 2.14 -7.48 -42.49
C GLU A 7 2.55 -6.10 -43.01
N ILE A 8 3.25 -5.32 -42.20
CA ILE A 8 3.71 -3.97 -42.53
C ILE A 8 5.24 -3.93 -42.46
N GLU A 9 5.87 -3.32 -43.47
CA GLU A 9 7.32 -3.10 -43.47
C GLU A 9 7.74 -2.20 -42.31
N LEU A 10 8.68 -2.68 -41.50
CA LEU A 10 9.17 -1.95 -40.32
C LEU A 10 9.72 -0.57 -40.67
N LYS A 11 10.29 -0.41 -41.87
CA LYS A 11 10.84 0.87 -42.37
C LYS A 11 9.78 1.97 -42.52
N ASN A 12 8.51 1.58 -42.70
CA ASN A 12 7.35 2.47 -42.84
C ASN A 12 6.65 2.73 -41.50
N ILE A 13 7.17 2.18 -40.40
CA ILE A 13 6.62 2.37 -39.06
C ILE A 13 7.54 3.31 -38.29
N ARG A 14 6.95 4.21 -37.50
CA ARG A 14 7.63 5.17 -36.64
C ARG A 14 7.14 5.03 -35.21
N PRO A 15 8.02 5.22 -34.21
CA PRO A 15 7.59 5.29 -32.82
C PRO A 15 6.70 6.52 -32.61
N SER A 16 5.73 6.43 -31.70
CA SER A 16 4.87 7.59 -31.43
C SER A 16 5.62 8.67 -30.66
N ARG A 17 5.54 9.91 -31.17
CA ARG A 17 6.04 11.11 -30.47
C ARG A 17 5.22 11.43 -29.22
N LEU A 18 4.01 10.88 -29.15
CA LEU A 18 3.03 11.07 -28.09
C LEU A 18 3.14 10.00 -26.99
N ASN A 19 4.18 9.16 -27.03
CA ASN A 19 4.45 8.18 -26.00
C ASN A 19 5.53 8.72 -25.03
N PRO A 20 5.17 9.03 -23.77
CA PRO A 20 6.11 9.61 -22.81
C PRO A 20 7.18 8.63 -22.30
N ARG A 21 7.22 7.37 -22.77
CA ARG A 21 8.23 6.38 -22.35
C ARG A 21 9.62 6.74 -22.90
N LEU A 22 10.50 7.22 -22.02
CA LEU A 22 11.91 7.45 -22.33
C LEU A 22 12.87 6.45 -21.66
N GLU A 23 12.41 5.61 -20.72
CA GLU A 23 13.26 4.57 -20.12
C GLU A 23 12.82 3.17 -20.54
N ILE A 24 13.68 2.51 -21.31
CA ILE A 24 13.52 1.11 -21.71
C ILE A 24 14.54 0.29 -20.93
N ASN A 25 14.08 -0.71 -20.20
CA ASN A 25 14.96 -1.71 -19.62
C ASN A 25 15.61 -2.51 -20.77
N ILE A 26 16.91 -2.29 -20.96
CA ILE A 26 17.70 -2.83 -22.08
C ILE A 26 17.77 -4.36 -22.01
N GLU A 27 17.92 -4.95 -20.81
CA GLU A 27 17.97 -6.40 -20.63
C GLU A 27 16.68 -7.08 -21.10
N ARG A 28 15.52 -6.57 -20.64
CA ARG A 28 14.20 -7.08 -21.06
C ARG A 28 13.89 -6.83 -22.53
N LEU A 29 14.52 -5.84 -23.16
CA LEU A 29 14.40 -5.63 -24.60
C LEU A 29 15.23 -6.66 -25.36
N ASN A 30 16.46 -6.94 -24.91
CA ASN A 30 17.35 -7.94 -25.50
C ASN A 30 16.74 -9.35 -25.45
N GLU A 31 16.15 -9.73 -24.31
CA GLU A 31 15.44 -11.02 -24.16
C GLU A 31 14.29 -11.14 -25.17
N LEU A 32 13.47 -10.10 -25.30
CA LEU A 32 12.36 -10.08 -26.24
C LEU A 32 12.84 -10.13 -27.69
N ALA A 33 13.92 -9.39 -28.03
CA ALA A 33 14.50 -9.42 -29.36
C ALA A 33 15.10 -10.79 -29.72
N ALA A 34 15.71 -11.50 -28.74
CA ALA A 34 16.18 -12.86 -28.92
C ALA A 34 15.03 -13.82 -29.22
N SER A 35 13.95 -13.77 -28.43
CA SER A 35 12.75 -14.57 -28.65
C SER A 35 12.10 -14.28 -30.01
N ILE A 36 11.93 -13.00 -30.38
CA ILE A 36 11.36 -12.60 -31.67
C ILE A 36 12.22 -13.10 -32.84
N ARG A 37 13.55 -13.19 -32.68
CA ARG A 37 14.43 -13.73 -33.73
C ARG A 37 14.21 -15.23 -33.98
N GLU A 38 13.82 -15.97 -32.95
CA GLU A 38 13.56 -17.42 -33.05
C GLU A 38 12.16 -17.74 -33.59
N VAL A 39 11.13 -17.07 -33.05
CA VAL A 39 9.72 -17.44 -33.31
C VAL A 39 8.92 -16.38 -34.08
N GLY A 40 9.55 -15.25 -34.42
CA GLY A 40 8.86 -14.10 -34.99
C GLY A 40 8.02 -13.33 -33.98
N LEU A 41 7.31 -12.30 -34.45
CA LEU A 41 6.40 -11.53 -33.61
C LEU A 41 5.01 -12.19 -33.59
N LEU A 42 4.68 -12.87 -32.49
CA LEU A 42 3.41 -13.61 -32.37
C LEU A 42 2.19 -12.70 -32.17
N GLU A 43 2.33 -11.66 -31.33
CA GLU A 43 1.24 -10.71 -31.09
C GLU A 43 1.41 -9.46 -31.95
N PRO A 44 0.39 -9.09 -32.76
CA PRO A 44 0.47 -7.93 -33.64
C PRO A 44 0.56 -6.62 -32.85
N ILE A 45 1.31 -5.66 -33.37
CA ILE A 45 1.31 -4.28 -32.86
C ILE A 45 0.09 -3.52 -33.37
N ILE A 46 -0.30 -2.45 -32.68
CA ILE A 46 -1.37 -1.55 -33.17
C ILE A 46 -0.71 -0.30 -33.70
N VAL A 47 -1.01 0.05 -34.95
CA VAL A 47 -0.50 1.24 -35.61
C VAL A 47 -1.63 2.11 -36.13
N ARG A 48 -1.35 3.39 -36.32
CA ARG A 48 -2.25 4.32 -37.04
C ARG A 48 -1.56 4.88 -38.28
N PRO A 49 -2.30 5.18 -39.36
CA PRO A 49 -1.74 5.89 -40.49
C PRO A 49 -1.38 7.34 -40.10
N THR A 50 -0.20 7.83 -40.49
CA THR A 50 0.20 9.23 -40.34
C THR A 50 1.14 9.64 -41.47
N ASN A 51 0.83 10.73 -42.20
CA ASN A 51 1.68 11.30 -43.25
C ASN A 51 2.24 10.28 -44.28
N GLY A 52 1.46 9.26 -44.65
CA GLY A 52 1.87 8.21 -45.59
C GLY A 52 2.73 7.09 -44.99
N GLU A 53 3.05 7.17 -43.70
CA GLU A 53 3.68 6.13 -42.89
C GLU A 53 2.70 5.61 -41.82
N TYR A 54 3.20 4.77 -40.91
CA TYR A 54 2.48 4.26 -39.76
C TYR A 54 3.15 4.71 -38.46
N GLU A 55 2.36 5.03 -37.45
CA GLU A 55 2.84 5.32 -36.10
C GLU A 55 2.40 4.22 -35.12
N VAL A 56 3.32 3.75 -34.27
CA VAL A 56 3.02 2.76 -33.23
C VAL A 56 2.15 3.37 -32.15
N VAL A 57 0.95 2.82 -31.96
CA VAL A 57 0.00 3.21 -30.90
C VAL A 57 0.12 2.28 -29.70
N VAL A 58 0.22 0.97 -29.92
CA VAL A 58 0.39 -0.04 -28.85
C VAL A 58 1.47 -1.04 -29.25
N GLY A 59 2.34 -1.39 -28.31
CA GLY A 59 3.40 -2.38 -28.52
C GLY A 59 4.77 -1.79 -28.88
N GLU A 60 5.09 -0.59 -28.42
CA GLU A 60 6.39 0.09 -28.66
C GLU A 60 7.60 -0.83 -28.36
N ARG A 61 7.56 -1.62 -27.27
CA ARG A 61 8.61 -2.60 -26.94
C ARG A 61 8.73 -3.71 -27.98
N ARG A 62 7.59 -4.21 -28.48
CA ARG A 62 7.54 -5.23 -29.53
C ARG A 62 8.08 -4.69 -30.85
N TYR A 63 7.71 -3.45 -31.21
CA TYR A 63 8.25 -2.76 -32.38
C TYR A 63 9.78 -2.63 -32.30
N ARG A 64 10.32 -2.08 -31.21
CA ARG A 64 11.77 -1.93 -31.03
C ARG A 64 12.52 -3.26 -31.00
N ALA A 65 11.98 -4.25 -30.30
CA ALA A 65 12.57 -5.59 -30.25
C ALA A 65 12.55 -6.25 -31.65
N SER A 66 11.51 -5.99 -32.46
CA SER A 66 11.45 -6.48 -33.85
C SER A 66 12.50 -5.81 -34.74
N GLN A 67 12.75 -4.51 -34.56
CA GLN A 67 13.87 -3.82 -35.22
C GLN A 67 15.22 -4.43 -34.82
N GLN A 68 15.44 -4.66 -33.53
CA GLN A 68 16.67 -5.27 -33.01
C GLN A 68 16.83 -6.75 -33.44
N ALA A 69 15.73 -7.47 -33.62
CA ALA A 69 15.72 -8.83 -34.14
C ALA A 69 16.10 -8.90 -35.62
N GLY A 70 15.98 -7.78 -36.36
CA GLY A 70 16.30 -7.70 -37.79
C GLY A 70 15.14 -8.13 -38.69
N LEU A 71 13.89 -8.05 -38.22
CA LEU A 71 12.71 -8.33 -39.04
C LEU A 71 12.57 -7.27 -40.15
N GLU A 72 12.07 -7.68 -41.31
CA GLU A 72 11.72 -6.74 -42.40
C GLU A 72 10.27 -6.25 -42.28
N LYS A 73 9.37 -7.14 -41.84
CA LYS A 73 7.94 -6.91 -41.68
C LYS A 73 7.47 -7.39 -40.33
N VAL A 74 6.39 -6.78 -39.83
CA VAL A 74 5.74 -7.18 -38.60
C VAL A 74 4.22 -7.25 -38.79
N PRO A 75 3.54 -8.20 -38.12
CA PRO A 75 2.10 -8.22 -38.06
C PRO A 75 1.60 -7.01 -37.27
N ALA A 76 0.67 -6.26 -37.86
CA ALA A 76 0.12 -5.05 -37.31
C ALA A 76 -1.38 -4.93 -37.59
N ILE A 77 -2.10 -4.33 -36.65
CA ILE A 77 -3.50 -3.94 -36.79
C ILE A 77 -3.53 -2.44 -37.03
N ILE A 78 -4.07 -2.04 -38.19
CA ILE A 78 -4.19 -0.62 -38.56
C ILE A 78 -5.50 -0.10 -37.98
N ARG A 79 -5.43 0.95 -37.16
CA ARG A 79 -6.59 1.66 -36.63
C ARG A 79 -6.45 3.14 -36.87
N ASP A 80 -7.54 3.78 -37.30
CA ASP A 80 -7.57 5.22 -37.47
C ASP A 80 -7.81 5.87 -36.10
N TYR A 81 -6.74 6.43 -35.52
CA TYR A 81 -6.75 7.06 -34.22
C TYR A 81 -6.29 8.51 -34.30
N SER A 82 -7.06 9.42 -33.71
CA SER A 82 -6.63 10.81 -33.52
C SER A 82 -5.49 10.91 -32.51
N ASP A 83 -4.76 12.02 -32.51
CA ASP A 83 -3.68 12.28 -31.54
C ASP A 83 -4.17 12.12 -30.10
N ASP A 84 -5.33 12.67 -29.79
CA ASP A 84 -5.96 12.55 -28.46
C ASP A 84 -6.26 11.09 -28.09
N GLN A 85 -6.69 10.27 -29.04
CA GLN A 85 -6.97 8.86 -28.80
C GLN A 85 -5.69 8.05 -28.56
N VAL A 86 -4.59 8.38 -29.26
CA VAL A 86 -3.28 7.77 -29.03
C VAL A 86 -2.74 8.14 -27.67
N VAL A 87 -2.77 9.43 -27.30
CA VAL A 87 -2.39 9.90 -25.96
C VAL A 87 -3.21 9.18 -24.90
N GLN A 88 -4.53 9.12 -25.06
CA GLN A 88 -5.43 8.41 -24.16
C GLN A 88 -5.04 6.93 -23.96
N LEU A 89 -4.81 6.19 -25.05
CA LEU A 89 -4.45 4.77 -24.99
C LEU A 89 -3.11 4.56 -24.29
N ASN A 90 -2.12 5.38 -24.61
CA ASN A 90 -0.81 5.38 -23.96
C ASN A 90 -0.92 5.66 -22.46
N LEU A 91 -1.76 6.62 -22.07
CA LEU A 91 -1.97 6.98 -20.67
C LEU A 91 -2.63 5.85 -19.87
N ILE A 92 -3.67 5.21 -20.41
CA ILE A 92 -4.35 4.07 -19.76
C ILE A 92 -3.39 2.91 -19.56
N GLU A 93 -2.65 2.53 -20.60
CA GLU A 93 -1.67 1.44 -20.51
C GLU A 93 -0.61 1.74 -19.46
N ASN A 94 -0.12 2.99 -19.41
CA ASN A 94 0.86 3.38 -18.40
C ASN A 94 0.26 3.37 -16.98
N VAL A 95 -1.01 3.72 -16.75
CA VAL A 95 -1.61 3.68 -15.39
C VAL A 95 -1.56 2.28 -14.76
N HIS A 96 -1.63 1.23 -15.59
CA HIS A 96 -1.55 -0.16 -15.12
C HIS A 96 -0.16 -0.61 -14.71
N ARG A 97 0.87 0.20 -14.94
CA ARG A 97 2.23 -0.10 -14.51
C ARG A 97 2.33 -0.20 -13.00
N GLU A 98 2.98 -1.27 -12.55
CA GLU A 98 3.24 -1.54 -11.13
C GLU A 98 4.29 -0.58 -10.55
N ASP A 99 5.22 -0.12 -11.39
CA ASP A 99 6.27 0.81 -10.99
C ASP A 99 5.79 2.26 -10.85
N LEU A 100 4.58 2.59 -11.32
CA LEU A 100 4.01 3.91 -11.08
C LEU A 100 3.50 4.07 -9.65
N ASN A 101 3.86 5.19 -9.04
CA ASN A 101 3.31 5.61 -7.76
C ASN A 101 1.95 6.32 -7.91
N ALA A 102 1.26 6.52 -6.78
CA ALA A 102 -0.07 7.14 -6.75
C ALA A 102 -0.09 8.57 -7.32
N ILE A 103 1.00 9.32 -7.20
CA ILE A 103 1.12 10.68 -7.72
C ILE A 103 1.13 10.64 -9.25
N GLU A 104 1.92 9.75 -9.84
CA GLU A 104 2.01 9.58 -11.29
C GLU A 104 0.69 9.10 -11.88
N LYS A 105 0.08 8.08 -11.27
CA LYS A 105 -1.27 7.62 -11.65
C LYS A 105 -2.30 8.75 -11.55
N GLY A 106 -2.21 9.56 -10.49
CA GLY A 106 -3.04 10.75 -10.31
C GLY A 106 -2.86 11.75 -11.45
N LYS A 107 -1.62 12.08 -11.84
CA LYS A 107 -1.33 13.03 -12.93
C LYS A 107 -1.97 12.57 -14.24
N VAL A 108 -1.91 11.26 -14.52
CA VAL A 108 -2.60 10.68 -15.67
C VAL A 108 -4.11 10.84 -15.56
N CYS A 109 -4.72 10.48 -14.42
CA CYS A 109 -6.17 10.64 -14.23
C CYS A 109 -6.63 12.11 -14.38
N LYS A 110 -5.88 13.06 -13.81
CA LYS A 110 -6.16 14.49 -13.93
C LYS A 110 -6.11 14.95 -15.39
N TYR A 111 -5.06 14.54 -16.11
CA TYR A 111 -4.92 14.83 -17.53
C TYR A 111 -6.12 14.31 -18.35
N LEU A 112 -6.54 13.06 -18.12
CA LEU A 112 -7.68 12.46 -18.81
C LEU A 112 -8.98 13.22 -18.54
N LEU A 113 -9.18 13.70 -17.31
CA LEU A 113 -10.38 14.45 -16.92
C LEU A 113 -10.41 15.83 -17.59
N GLU A 114 -9.27 16.51 -17.67
CA GLU A 114 -9.17 17.87 -18.21
C GLU A 114 -9.14 17.89 -19.75
N ASN A 115 -8.47 16.94 -20.39
CA ASN A 115 -8.20 16.95 -21.84
C ASN A 115 -9.08 15.98 -22.64
N CYS A 116 -9.79 15.07 -21.98
CA CYS A 116 -10.67 14.11 -22.65
C CYS A 116 -12.08 14.03 -22.02
N PRO A 117 -12.75 15.18 -21.72
CA PRO A 117 -13.99 15.21 -20.94
C PRO A 117 -15.16 14.46 -21.60
N ASN A 118 -15.22 14.39 -22.93
CA ASN A 118 -16.25 13.64 -23.65
C ASN A 118 -16.20 12.13 -23.36
N LYS A 119 -15.03 11.62 -22.98
CA LYS A 119 -14.78 10.18 -22.77
C LYS A 119 -14.54 9.86 -21.29
N TYR A 120 -14.06 10.85 -20.52
CA TYR A 120 -13.79 10.79 -19.09
C TYR A 120 -14.40 11.98 -18.35
N PRO A 121 -15.74 12.12 -18.36
CA PRO A 121 -16.39 13.27 -17.74
C PRO A 121 -16.27 13.27 -16.21
N THR A 122 -15.99 12.12 -15.60
CA THR A 122 -15.97 11.94 -14.14
C THR A 122 -14.87 10.98 -13.70
N GLN A 123 -14.49 11.09 -12.42
CA GLN A 123 -13.58 10.12 -11.76
C GLN A 123 -14.12 8.68 -11.86
N SER A 124 -15.44 8.50 -11.80
CA SER A 124 -16.11 7.21 -11.95
C SER A 124 -15.94 6.62 -13.34
N ALA A 125 -16.04 7.44 -14.39
CA ALA A 125 -15.81 7.00 -15.77
C ALA A 125 -14.36 6.55 -15.98
N ILE A 126 -13.40 7.27 -15.41
CA ILE A 126 -11.98 6.89 -15.42
C ILE A 126 -11.79 5.54 -14.70
N ALA A 127 -12.32 5.41 -13.49
CA ALA A 127 -12.21 4.21 -12.68
C ALA A 127 -12.77 2.97 -13.39
N GLN A 128 -13.95 3.08 -13.99
CA GLN A 128 -14.57 2.00 -14.77
C GLN A 128 -13.70 1.60 -15.97
N LYS A 129 -13.13 2.57 -16.69
CA LYS A 129 -12.34 2.29 -17.90
C LYS A 129 -10.98 1.68 -17.60
N ILE A 130 -10.36 2.05 -16.49
CA ILE A 130 -9.07 1.53 -16.01
C ILE A 130 -9.28 0.27 -15.15
N GLY A 131 -10.52 -0.11 -14.82
CA GLY A 131 -10.77 -1.34 -14.04
C GLY A 131 -10.32 -1.24 -12.58
N VAL A 132 -10.45 -0.06 -11.97
CA VAL A 132 -10.11 0.20 -10.55
C VAL A 132 -11.30 0.81 -9.82
N THR A 133 -11.21 0.93 -8.50
CA THR A 133 -12.28 1.55 -7.72
C THR A 133 -12.29 3.07 -7.88
N HIS A 134 -13.48 3.69 -7.82
CA HIS A 134 -13.61 5.15 -7.75
C HIS A 134 -12.75 5.74 -6.62
N ASN A 135 -12.72 5.08 -5.46
CA ASN A 135 -11.92 5.51 -4.32
C ASN A 135 -10.42 5.54 -4.63
N ALA A 136 -9.89 4.56 -5.38
CA ALA A 136 -8.49 4.56 -5.80
C ALA A 136 -8.16 5.79 -6.66
N VAL A 137 -8.97 6.04 -7.69
CA VAL A 137 -8.81 7.21 -8.60
C VAL A 137 -8.90 8.52 -7.81
N SER A 138 -9.87 8.64 -6.91
CA SER A 138 -10.04 9.80 -6.03
C SER A 138 -8.79 10.05 -5.16
N LEU A 139 -8.26 9.00 -4.53
CA LEU A 139 -7.06 9.10 -3.68
C LEU A 139 -5.79 9.41 -4.48
N TRP A 140 -5.63 8.87 -5.69
CA TRP A 140 -4.51 9.20 -6.57
C TRP A 140 -4.54 10.68 -6.96
N MET A 141 -5.68 11.20 -7.41
CA MET A 141 -5.78 12.64 -7.70
C MET A 141 -5.58 13.48 -6.45
N LYS A 142 -6.14 13.07 -5.31
CA LYS A 142 -5.96 13.78 -4.04
C LYS A 142 -4.49 13.85 -3.64
N SER A 143 -3.71 12.81 -3.91
CA SER A 143 -2.29 12.79 -3.59
C SER A 143 -1.51 13.89 -4.31
N ILE A 144 -1.91 14.27 -5.53
CA ILE A 144 -1.30 15.40 -6.26
C ILE A 144 -1.60 16.73 -5.56
N GLU A 145 -2.81 16.89 -5.03
CA GLU A 145 -3.27 18.13 -4.40
C GLU A 145 -2.64 18.36 -3.04
N VAL A 146 -2.49 17.30 -2.24
CA VAL A 146 -2.13 17.42 -0.82
C VAL A 146 -0.66 17.12 -0.52
N VAL A 147 0.05 16.45 -1.43
CA VAL A 147 1.48 16.12 -1.24
C VAL A 147 2.36 17.16 -1.94
N PRO A 148 3.18 17.92 -1.19
CA PRO A 148 4.11 18.90 -1.76
C PRO A 148 5.05 18.26 -2.80
N GLN A 149 5.41 19.01 -3.84
CA GLN A 149 6.21 18.51 -4.96
C GLN A 149 7.53 17.86 -4.51
N GLU A 150 8.23 18.48 -3.58
CA GLU A 150 9.49 17.99 -3.01
C GLU A 150 9.36 16.67 -2.24
N ALA A 151 8.14 16.38 -1.74
CA ALA A 151 7.83 15.19 -0.96
C ALA A 151 7.28 14.03 -1.80
N GLN A 152 6.87 14.28 -3.05
CA GLN A 152 6.32 13.27 -3.96
C GLN A 152 7.29 12.10 -4.18
N LYS A 153 8.61 12.38 -4.16
CA LYS A 153 9.67 11.37 -4.30
C LYS A 153 9.67 10.34 -3.16
N TYR A 154 9.07 10.62 -2.01
CA TYR A 154 8.97 9.66 -0.90
C TYR A 154 7.74 8.77 -0.98
N VAL A 155 6.82 9.02 -1.92
CA VAL A 155 5.63 8.16 -2.11
C VAL A 155 6.04 6.88 -2.84
N ALA A 156 5.70 5.73 -2.27
CA ALA A 156 6.03 4.43 -2.84
C ALA A 156 5.22 4.12 -4.12
N PRO A 157 5.80 3.35 -5.06
CA PRO A 157 5.05 2.69 -6.12
C PRO A 157 4.05 1.68 -5.53
N SER A 158 3.03 1.32 -6.32
CA SER A 158 2.04 0.34 -5.89
C SER A 158 2.67 -1.06 -5.82
N THR A 159 3.09 -1.52 -4.65
CA THR A 159 3.72 -2.84 -4.52
C THR A 159 2.69 -3.95 -4.36
N ILE A 160 2.85 -5.03 -5.13
CA ILE A 160 1.99 -6.23 -5.07
C ILE A 160 2.04 -6.89 -3.69
N SER A 161 3.20 -6.85 -3.02
CA SER A 161 3.40 -7.46 -1.71
C SER A 161 2.86 -6.64 -0.54
N GLY A 162 2.36 -5.41 -0.80
CA GLY A 162 1.98 -4.45 0.25
C GLY A 162 3.16 -3.93 1.08
N GLN A 163 4.41 -4.31 0.74
CA GLN A 163 5.60 -3.83 1.42
C GLN A 163 6.04 -2.48 0.83
N VAL A 164 6.21 -1.50 1.70
CA VAL A 164 6.71 -0.18 1.34
C VAL A 164 8.25 -0.24 1.29
N PRO A 165 8.90 0.18 0.17
CA PRO A 165 10.36 0.23 0.08
C PRO A 165 10.99 1.13 1.15
N GLU A 166 12.26 0.90 1.46
CA GLU A 166 13.02 1.76 2.37
C GLU A 166 13.12 3.20 1.85
N GLY A 167 13.04 4.18 2.75
CA GLY A 167 13.01 5.60 2.38
C GLY A 167 11.70 6.03 1.69
N LYS A 168 10.63 5.24 1.77
CA LYS A 168 9.31 5.58 1.21
C LYS A 168 8.18 5.44 2.23
N ILE A 169 7.05 6.07 1.92
CA ILE A 169 5.76 5.88 2.60
C ILE A 169 4.69 5.44 1.61
N ASP A 170 3.68 4.71 2.09
CA ASP A 170 2.50 4.41 1.29
C ASP A 170 1.70 5.69 1.00
N TYR A 171 0.98 5.69 -0.13
CA TYR A 171 0.24 6.86 -0.57
C TYR A 171 -0.94 7.22 0.35
N LEU A 172 -1.51 6.26 1.09
CA LEU A 172 -2.61 6.54 2.04
C LEU A 172 -2.07 7.35 3.22
N THR A 173 -0.92 6.98 3.74
CA THR A 173 -0.19 7.73 4.77
C THR A 173 0.16 9.12 4.26
N ALA A 174 0.68 9.24 3.02
CA ALA A 174 0.98 10.55 2.42
C ALA A 174 -0.27 11.46 2.32
N VAL A 175 -1.40 10.92 1.87
CA VAL A 175 -2.67 11.65 1.81
C VAL A 175 -3.20 12.02 3.20
N LYS A 176 -3.05 11.14 4.20
CA LYS A 176 -3.42 11.45 5.59
C LYS A 176 -2.60 12.62 6.12
N ILE A 177 -1.29 12.61 5.92
CA ILE A 177 -0.39 13.72 6.34
C ILE A 177 -0.78 15.01 5.62
N GLY A 178 -0.97 14.96 4.29
CA GLY A 178 -1.34 16.14 3.52
C GLY A 178 -2.70 16.76 3.89
N ARG A 179 -3.60 15.99 4.50
CA ARG A 179 -4.87 16.48 5.08
C ARG A 179 -4.75 16.94 6.53
N ALA A 180 -3.79 16.39 7.25
CA ALA A 180 -3.60 16.57 8.70
C ALA A 180 -2.80 17.84 9.02
N VAL A 181 -1.76 18.10 8.24
CA VAL A 181 -0.88 19.26 8.39
C VAL A 181 -1.33 20.29 7.36
N GLU A 182 -1.31 21.58 7.67
CA GLU A 182 -1.72 22.63 6.71
C GLU A 182 -0.51 23.18 5.93
N GLU A 183 0.56 23.50 6.65
CA GLU A 183 1.76 24.13 6.10
C GLU A 183 2.52 23.21 5.12
N PRO A 184 2.83 23.66 3.89
CA PRO A 184 3.52 22.85 2.89
C PRO A 184 4.90 22.35 3.30
N GLU A 185 5.72 23.21 3.92
CA GLU A 185 7.08 22.85 4.35
C GLU A 185 7.02 21.78 5.46
N LYS A 186 6.12 21.97 6.43
CA LYS A 186 5.89 20.98 7.50
C LYS A 186 5.37 19.66 6.97
N LYS A 187 4.45 19.66 5.99
CA LYS A 187 3.99 18.42 5.32
C LYS A 187 5.16 17.65 4.72
N ALA A 188 6.05 18.35 4.02
CA ALA A 188 7.19 17.72 3.37
C ALA A 188 8.19 17.17 4.39
N GLU A 189 8.45 17.90 5.47
CA GLU A 189 9.26 17.46 6.60
C GLU A 189 8.70 16.16 7.20
N VAL A 190 7.41 16.14 7.58
CA VAL A 190 6.77 14.96 8.18
C VAL A 190 6.82 13.75 7.24
N ILE A 191 6.55 13.93 5.95
CA ILE A 191 6.63 12.85 4.95
C ILE A 191 8.05 12.30 4.86
N ARG A 192 9.06 13.17 4.79
CA ARG A 192 10.48 12.77 4.72
C ARG A 192 10.89 12.00 5.97
N THR A 193 10.66 12.56 7.16
CA THR A 193 11.09 11.95 8.42
C THR A 193 10.43 10.58 8.64
N LEU A 194 9.14 10.43 8.29
CA LEU A 194 8.45 9.13 8.39
C LEU A 194 8.92 8.11 7.35
N ALA A 195 9.38 8.56 6.18
CA ALA A 195 9.97 7.71 5.16
C ALA A 195 11.34 7.16 5.60
N GLU A 196 12.14 8.00 6.29
CA GLU A 196 13.49 7.67 6.76
C GLU A 196 13.47 6.81 8.04
N LYS A 197 12.68 7.17 9.06
CA LYS A 197 12.71 6.47 10.38
C LYS A 197 12.01 5.10 10.41
N ARG A 198 11.28 4.73 9.36
CA ARG A 198 10.57 3.44 9.21
C ARG A 198 9.82 2.98 10.47
N LEU A 199 8.92 3.82 10.99
CA LEU A 199 8.10 3.47 12.15
C LEU A 199 7.09 2.33 11.84
N PRO A 200 6.70 1.51 12.83
CA PRO A 200 5.55 0.60 12.74
C PRO A 200 4.26 1.33 12.36
N VAL A 201 3.33 0.63 11.68
CA VAL A 201 2.09 1.23 11.16
C VAL A 201 1.25 1.92 12.25
N LYS A 202 1.19 1.33 13.45
CA LYS A 202 0.46 1.91 14.60
C LYS A 202 1.10 3.21 15.08
N GLU A 203 2.42 3.20 15.23
CA GLU A 203 3.18 4.39 15.66
C GLU A 203 3.07 5.51 14.62
N ARG A 204 3.13 5.21 13.32
CA ARG A 204 2.86 6.22 12.27
C ARG A 204 1.49 6.86 12.44
N ALA A 205 0.46 6.07 12.70
CA ALA A 205 -0.88 6.59 12.90
C ALA A 205 -0.98 7.49 14.16
N GLN A 206 -0.27 7.14 15.23
CA GLN A 206 -0.18 7.97 16.44
C GLN A 206 0.59 9.28 16.19
N VAL A 207 1.71 9.22 15.48
CA VAL A 207 2.48 10.41 15.08
C VAL A 207 1.62 11.35 14.24
N ILE A 208 0.92 10.84 13.22
CA ILE A 208 0.02 11.65 12.39
C ILE A 208 -1.08 12.28 13.25
N LYS A 209 -1.69 11.50 14.17
CA LYS A 209 -2.72 12.01 15.07
C LYS A 209 -2.19 13.12 15.98
N LYS A 210 -0.98 12.99 16.53
CA LYS A 210 -0.34 14.04 17.33
C LYS A 210 -0.01 15.27 16.49
N MET A 211 0.51 15.10 15.28
CA MET A 211 0.76 16.23 14.36
C MET A 211 -0.52 16.98 13.99
N MET A 212 -1.69 16.33 13.97
CA MET A 212 -2.98 17.01 13.80
C MET A 212 -3.39 17.85 15.01
N GLN A 213 -2.96 17.45 16.21
CA GLN A 213 -3.32 18.12 17.47
C GLN A 213 -2.33 19.23 17.83
N GLU A 214 -1.05 19.01 17.53
CA GLU A 214 0.08 19.87 17.88
C GLU A 214 0.93 20.12 16.60
N PRO A 215 0.43 20.87 15.61
CA PRO A 215 1.09 21.03 14.31
C PRO A 215 2.44 21.78 14.38
N GLU A 216 2.57 22.70 15.34
CA GLU A 216 3.78 23.51 15.58
C GLU A 216 4.95 22.69 16.15
N LYS A 217 4.68 21.50 16.67
CA LYS A 217 5.69 20.69 17.36
C LYS A 217 6.69 20.09 16.37
N PRO A 218 7.99 20.03 16.70
CA PRO A 218 8.97 19.31 15.90
C PRO A 218 8.57 17.84 15.73
N ILE A 219 8.67 17.32 14.51
CA ILE A 219 8.24 15.94 14.21
C ILE A 219 9.13 14.93 14.95
N GLU A 220 10.40 15.24 15.17
CA GLU A 220 11.34 14.42 15.93
C GLU A 220 10.89 14.26 17.37
N GLU A 221 10.45 15.34 18.01
CA GLU A 221 9.92 15.30 19.38
C GLU A 221 8.63 14.47 19.45
N VAL A 222 7.74 14.66 18.47
CA VAL A 222 6.49 13.89 18.39
C VAL A 222 6.77 12.40 18.23
N ILE A 223 7.75 12.04 17.39
CA ILE A 223 8.19 10.65 17.21
C ILE A 223 8.77 10.11 18.52
N GLU A 224 9.66 10.84 19.19
CA GLU A 224 10.22 10.41 20.46
C GLU A 224 9.14 10.20 21.53
N GLU A 225 8.14 11.08 21.60
CA GLU A 225 7.02 10.91 22.52
C GLU A 225 6.20 9.66 22.19
N VAL A 226 5.95 9.39 20.91
CA VAL A 226 5.23 8.18 20.49
C VAL A 226 6.07 6.94 20.78
N GLU A 227 7.37 6.96 20.55
CA GLU A 227 8.29 5.86 20.85
C GLU A 227 8.36 5.58 22.36
N LYS A 228 8.46 6.62 23.19
CA LYS A 228 8.53 6.53 24.66
C LYS A 228 7.17 6.26 25.31
N ALA A 229 6.05 6.56 24.63
CA ALA A 229 4.72 6.34 25.16
C ALA A 229 4.48 4.85 25.47
N PRO A 230 3.96 4.52 26.67
CA PRO A 230 3.52 3.18 27.02
C PRO A 230 2.48 2.65 26.04
N VAL A 231 2.50 1.33 25.78
CA VAL A 231 1.51 0.71 24.89
C VAL A 231 0.15 0.72 25.56
N GLU A 232 -0.86 1.21 24.86
CA GLU A 232 -2.24 1.09 25.31
C GLU A 232 -2.79 -0.32 25.02
N MET A 233 -3.31 -0.97 26.07
CA MET A 233 -4.01 -2.25 25.97
C MET A 233 -5.47 -2.06 26.37
N HIS A 234 -6.37 -2.43 25.47
CA HIS A 234 -7.81 -2.39 25.70
C HIS A 234 -8.29 -3.67 26.38
N PHE A 235 -9.06 -3.50 27.45
CA PHE A 235 -9.66 -4.56 28.25
C PHE A 235 -11.17 -4.36 28.37
N THR A 236 -11.87 -5.35 28.91
CA THR A 236 -13.32 -5.32 29.13
C THR A 236 -13.67 -4.85 30.54
N ALA A 237 -14.95 -4.48 30.76
CA ALA A 237 -15.46 -4.02 32.07
C ALA A 237 -15.15 -5.02 33.20
N ASP A 238 -15.28 -6.31 32.92
CA ASP A 238 -15.07 -7.39 33.89
C ASP A 238 -13.60 -7.52 34.31
N ASP A 239 -12.67 -7.09 33.45
CA ASP A 239 -11.24 -7.16 33.71
C ASP A 239 -10.77 -6.10 34.72
N LYS A 240 -11.56 -5.06 34.97
CA LYS A 240 -11.17 -3.91 35.82
C LYS A 240 -10.71 -4.34 37.22
N LYS A 241 -11.47 -5.23 37.88
CA LYS A 241 -11.13 -5.71 39.24
C LYS A 241 -9.85 -6.56 39.23
N PRO A 242 -9.71 -7.61 38.38
CA PRO A 242 -8.46 -8.36 38.24
C PRO A 242 -7.23 -7.51 37.87
N LEU A 243 -7.39 -6.50 37.02
CA LEU A 243 -6.31 -5.58 36.63
C LEU A 243 -5.81 -4.78 37.83
N LEU A 244 -6.72 -4.19 38.62
CA LEU A 244 -6.38 -3.42 39.81
C LEU A 244 -5.79 -4.27 40.94
N ALA A 245 -6.13 -5.56 40.99
CA ALA A 245 -5.58 -6.53 41.92
C ALA A 245 -4.23 -7.12 41.47
N GLY A 246 -3.80 -6.86 40.22
CA GLY A 246 -2.56 -7.42 39.66
C GLY A 246 -2.61 -8.93 39.40
N THR A 247 -3.80 -9.51 39.29
CA THR A 247 -3.98 -10.96 39.06
C THR A 247 -4.32 -11.30 37.62
N LYS A 248 -4.58 -10.28 36.78
CA LYS A 248 -4.99 -10.45 35.39
C LYS A 248 -3.82 -10.94 34.52
N THR A 249 -4.11 -11.87 33.62
CA THR A 249 -3.26 -12.21 32.46
C THR A 249 -3.96 -11.83 31.15
N GLN A 250 -3.22 -11.74 30.04
CA GLN A 250 -3.81 -11.62 28.71
C GLN A 250 -3.23 -12.66 27.76
N THR A 251 -4.11 -13.41 27.11
CA THR A 251 -3.75 -14.46 26.16
C THR A 251 -3.86 -13.96 24.73
N SER A 252 -2.86 -14.25 23.90
CA SER A 252 -2.87 -13.93 22.47
C SER A 252 -2.47 -15.13 21.61
N ARG A 253 -3.24 -15.39 20.55
CA ARG A 253 -2.99 -16.47 19.58
C ARG A 253 -1.99 -16.07 18.49
N THR A 254 -1.99 -14.80 18.07
CA THR A 254 -1.28 -14.32 16.87
C THR A 254 0.07 -13.68 17.16
N GLY A 255 0.55 -13.75 18.40
CA GLY A 255 1.76 -13.05 18.83
C GLY A 255 1.48 -11.78 19.59
N LEU A 256 2.55 -11.04 19.88
CA LEU A 256 2.47 -9.75 20.56
C LEU A 256 2.09 -8.68 19.52
N PRO A 257 1.01 -7.92 19.75
CA PRO A 257 0.48 -6.97 18.76
C PRO A 257 1.33 -5.71 18.57
N ASP A 258 2.39 -5.56 19.36
CA ASP A 258 3.29 -4.40 19.36
C ASP A 258 4.71 -4.81 19.82
N PRO A 259 5.79 -4.42 19.11
CA PRO A 259 7.17 -4.75 19.48
C PRO A 259 7.59 -4.23 20.87
N LYS A 260 6.94 -3.19 21.39
CA LYS A 260 7.23 -2.63 22.72
C LYS A 260 6.73 -3.53 23.86
N LEU A 261 5.85 -4.50 23.58
CA LEU A 261 5.38 -5.45 24.58
C LEU A 261 6.48 -6.47 24.89
N LYS A 262 7.28 -6.18 25.91
CA LYS A 262 8.34 -7.06 26.42
C LYS A 262 8.33 -7.06 27.94
N ALA A 263 8.94 -8.08 28.56
CA ALA A 263 9.09 -8.11 30.01
C ALA A 263 9.76 -6.81 30.50
N GLY A 264 9.20 -6.20 31.54
CA GLY A 264 9.59 -4.90 32.09
C GLY A 264 8.93 -3.68 31.44
N ALA A 265 8.24 -3.82 30.30
CA ALA A 265 7.58 -2.69 29.63
C ALA A 265 6.37 -2.18 30.43
N LEU A 266 6.16 -0.86 30.40
CA LEU A 266 4.96 -0.22 30.93
C LEU A 266 3.85 -0.26 29.87
N VAL A 267 2.64 -0.58 30.31
CA VAL A 267 1.43 -0.58 29.49
C VAL A 267 0.31 0.16 30.21
N HIS A 268 -0.47 0.92 29.44
CA HIS A 268 -1.65 1.60 29.92
C HIS A 268 -2.87 0.72 29.69
N ALA A 269 -3.50 0.26 30.77
CA ALA A 269 -4.75 -0.47 30.68
C ALA A 269 -5.93 0.49 30.52
N THR A 270 -6.76 0.24 29.51
CA THR A 270 -7.95 1.04 29.19
C THR A 270 -9.19 0.15 29.11
N VAL A 271 -10.31 0.60 29.68
CA VAL A 271 -11.61 -0.09 29.63
C VAL A 271 -12.70 0.98 29.49
N LEU A 272 -13.20 1.21 28.26
CA LEU A 272 -14.21 2.23 27.94
C LEU A 272 -13.84 3.70 28.28
N GLU A 273 -12.81 3.92 29.11
CA GLU A 273 -12.23 5.19 29.55
C GLU A 273 -10.74 5.26 29.16
N PRO A 274 -10.15 6.48 29.03
CA PRO A 274 -8.82 6.67 28.43
C PRO A 274 -7.65 6.04 29.20
N HIS A 275 -7.77 5.82 30.51
CA HIS A 275 -6.72 5.23 31.34
C HIS A 275 -7.25 4.78 32.71
N ILE A 276 -6.93 3.55 33.14
CA ILE A 276 -7.45 2.98 34.40
C ILE A 276 -6.33 2.52 35.33
N ALA A 277 -5.26 1.97 34.76
CA ALA A 277 -4.09 1.55 35.52
C ALA A 277 -2.85 1.53 34.63
N GLU A 278 -1.71 1.84 35.24
CA GLU A 278 -0.40 1.54 34.70
C GLU A 278 0.02 0.15 35.16
N LEU A 279 0.35 -0.72 34.20
CA LEU A 279 0.80 -2.07 34.45
C LEU A 279 2.21 -2.25 33.90
N ARG A 280 3.01 -3.04 34.59
CA ARG A 280 4.28 -3.55 34.10
C ARG A 280 4.07 -4.97 33.59
N ILE A 281 4.58 -5.30 32.41
CA ILE A 281 4.62 -6.68 31.96
C ILE A 281 5.66 -7.42 32.80
N ALA A 282 5.23 -8.33 33.66
CA ALA A 282 6.11 -9.12 34.50
C ALA A 282 6.87 -10.16 33.67
N SER A 283 6.14 -10.90 32.85
CA SER A 283 6.68 -11.93 31.97
C SER A 283 5.75 -12.19 30.79
N ILE A 284 6.29 -12.78 29.73
CA ILE A 284 5.53 -13.27 28.57
C ILE A 284 5.91 -14.72 28.37
N GLU A 285 4.97 -15.63 28.64
CA GLU A 285 5.15 -17.06 28.48
C GLU A 285 4.59 -17.53 27.15
N ARG A 286 5.25 -18.51 26.52
CA ARG A 286 4.68 -19.27 25.40
C ARG A 286 4.21 -20.62 25.89
N LYS A 287 2.90 -20.85 25.87
CA LYS A 287 2.26 -22.06 26.40
C LYS A 287 1.41 -22.72 25.32
N LYS A 288 1.40 -24.06 25.26
CA LYS A 288 0.43 -24.79 24.40
C LYS A 288 -0.90 -24.88 25.13
N LEU A 289 -2.02 -24.77 24.40
CA LEU A 289 -3.36 -24.84 24.99
C LEU A 289 -3.63 -26.11 25.80
N ARG A 290 -2.99 -27.25 25.46
CA ARG A 290 -3.09 -28.48 26.28
C ARG A 290 -2.58 -28.36 27.70
N TYR A 291 -1.69 -27.40 27.96
CA TYR A 291 -1.16 -27.11 29.30
C TYR A 291 -1.92 -25.98 30.00
N PHE A 292 -2.86 -25.32 29.30
CA PHE A 292 -3.65 -24.23 29.85
C PHE A 292 -4.66 -24.79 30.86
N ASP A 293 -4.58 -24.34 32.10
CA ASP A 293 -5.30 -24.92 33.25
C ASP A 293 -6.38 -23.98 33.82
N GLU A 294 -7.02 -24.42 34.92
CA GLU A 294 -8.05 -23.65 35.63
C GLU A 294 -7.51 -22.34 36.23
N GLU A 295 -6.24 -22.32 36.66
CA GLU A 295 -5.65 -21.09 37.21
C GLU A 295 -5.41 -20.07 36.11
N ASP A 296 -4.95 -20.51 34.93
CA ASP A 296 -4.80 -19.64 33.76
C ASP A 296 -6.16 -19.06 33.34
N ALA A 297 -7.21 -19.88 33.27
CA ALA A 297 -8.56 -19.44 32.89
C ALA A 297 -9.12 -18.41 33.90
N LYS A 298 -8.86 -18.63 35.19
CA LYS A 298 -9.23 -17.72 36.26
C LYS A 298 -8.47 -16.40 36.18
N ARG A 299 -7.17 -16.41 35.87
CA ARG A 299 -6.37 -15.20 35.69
C ARG A 299 -6.73 -14.43 34.42
N GLU A 300 -7.13 -15.12 33.36
CA GLU A 300 -7.48 -14.50 32.08
C GLU A 300 -8.80 -13.72 32.11
N GLY A 301 -9.73 -14.08 32.97
CA GLY A 301 -10.97 -13.31 33.10
C GLY A 301 -11.96 -13.86 34.12
N GLY A 302 -11.47 -14.57 35.14
CA GLY A 302 -12.29 -15.18 36.16
C GLY A 302 -13.11 -16.38 35.68
N TYR A 303 -12.71 -17.02 34.57
CA TYR A 303 -13.44 -18.14 33.99
C TYR A 303 -13.03 -19.47 34.61
N SER A 304 -13.94 -20.45 34.56
CA SER A 304 -13.54 -21.87 34.55
C SER A 304 -12.86 -22.24 33.22
N LEU A 305 -12.09 -23.32 33.21
CA LEU A 305 -11.43 -23.82 32.00
C LEU A 305 -12.44 -24.16 30.90
N GLU A 306 -13.60 -24.72 31.25
CA GLU A 306 -14.67 -25.02 30.28
C GLU A 306 -15.27 -23.75 29.67
N GLU A 307 -15.52 -22.71 30.48
CA GLU A 307 -16.01 -21.42 30.01
C GLU A 307 -14.99 -20.73 29.10
N PHE A 308 -13.70 -20.79 29.47
CA PHE A 308 -12.63 -20.28 28.64
C PHE A 308 -12.57 -21.02 27.31
N LYS A 309 -12.62 -22.37 27.30
CA LYS A 309 -12.67 -23.18 26.07
C LYS A 309 -13.86 -22.79 25.18
N ARG A 310 -15.03 -22.55 25.77
CA ARG A 310 -16.23 -22.11 25.04
C ARG A 310 -16.04 -20.70 24.44
N LYS A 311 -15.51 -19.74 25.20
CA LYS A 311 -15.19 -18.40 24.69
C LYS A 311 -14.12 -18.45 23.59
N TRP A 312 -13.08 -19.26 23.77
CA TRP A 312 -12.02 -19.49 22.79
C TRP A 312 -12.58 -19.99 21.45
N LYS A 313 -13.40 -21.04 21.48
CA LYS A 313 -14.08 -21.56 20.28
C LYS A 313 -14.96 -20.50 19.61
N LYS A 314 -15.66 -19.66 20.38
CA LYS A 314 -16.46 -18.57 19.83
C LYS A 314 -15.63 -17.51 19.10
N MET A 315 -14.43 -17.19 19.63
CA MET A 315 -13.55 -16.16 19.05
C MET A 315 -12.65 -16.69 17.93
N HIS A 316 -12.26 -17.97 17.98
CA HIS A 316 -11.23 -18.55 17.13
C HIS A 316 -11.67 -19.80 16.36
N GLY A 317 -12.93 -20.20 16.48
CA GLY A 317 -13.54 -21.34 15.78
C GLY A 317 -13.36 -22.67 16.50
N GLU A 318 -12.11 -23.08 16.75
CA GLU A 318 -11.80 -24.39 17.32
C GLU A 318 -10.84 -24.34 18.51
N TRP A 319 -10.84 -25.42 19.29
CA TRP A 319 -9.86 -25.65 20.35
C TRP A 319 -8.82 -26.64 19.86
N ASN A 320 -7.64 -26.14 19.50
CA ASN A 320 -6.51 -26.96 19.10
C ASN A 320 -5.50 -27.05 20.27
N GLU A 321 -5.40 -28.22 20.87
CA GLU A 321 -4.52 -28.49 22.02
C GLU A 321 -3.04 -28.19 21.77
N ASN A 322 -2.59 -28.27 20.52
CA ASN A 322 -1.21 -27.99 20.13
C ASN A 322 -0.99 -26.52 19.73
N GLN A 323 -2.04 -25.69 19.72
CA GLN A 323 -1.92 -24.25 19.46
C GLN A 323 -1.04 -23.62 20.53
N LEU A 324 0.03 -22.95 20.07
CA LEU A 324 0.84 -22.09 20.91
C LEU A 324 0.14 -20.75 21.11
N VAL A 325 0.12 -20.28 22.36
CA VAL A 325 -0.40 -18.97 22.75
C VAL A 325 0.64 -18.23 23.59
N TYR A 326 0.54 -16.91 23.57
CA TYR A 326 1.32 -16.04 24.45
C TYR A 326 0.45 -15.68 25.65
N VAL A 327 0.96 -15.91 26.84
CA VAL A 327 0.32 -15.50 28.09
C VAL A 327 1.13 -14.34 28.67
N ILE A 328 0.53 -13.17 28.71
CA ILE A 328 1.15 -11.94 29.21
C ILE A 328 0.75 -11.78 30.67
N HIS A 329 1.73 -11.75 31.56
CA HIS A 329 1.53 -11.52 32.99
C HIS A 329 1.76 -10.05 33.31
N PHE A 330 0.83 -9.46 34.06
CA PHE A 330 0.90 -8.07 34.47
C PHE A 330 1.16 -7.95 35.96
N GLU A 331 1.95 -6.95 36.33
CA GLU A 331 2.09 -6.45 37.69
C GLU A 331 1.59 -5.01 37.72
N LYS A 332 0.87 -4.64 38.78
CA LYS A 332 0.45 -3.26 38.95
C LYS A 332 1.65 -2.39 39.35
N VAL A 333 1.81 -1.24 38.69
CA VAL A 333 2.75 -0.21 39.15
C VAL A 333 2.10 0.54 40.31
N LYS A 334 2.80 0.60 41.44
CA LYS A 334 2.30 1.18 42.70
C LYS A 334 2.09 2.68 42.59
#